data_AF-A0AA38LJJ9-F1
#
_entry.id   AF-A0AA38LJJ9-F1
#
_cell.length_a   1.000
_cell.length_b   1.000
_cell.length_c   1.000
_cell.angle_alpha   90.00
_cell.angle_beta   90.00
_cell.angle_gamma   90.00
#
_symmetry.space_group_name_H-M   'P 1'
#
loop_
_entity.id
_entity.type
_entity.pdbx_description
1 polymer ?
#
loop_
_entity_poly.entity_id
_entity_poly.type
_entity_poly.pdbx_seq_one_letter_code
_entity_poly.pdbx_strand_id
1 'polypeptide(L)'
;KGTFTQVSSQWQDTDSMREELDDLQIFLSTRWAILLNIQVELFRVNNIEDILQMLIVFCVESLEIDSALLFSERHALLRVLPVLVVLATSSEKEGDTILKKIKISRLINIFKLLLLKSSQSIDLERNREVKCNLYGMVVEGFQILSRWIGHVWEQCAWKFSRPSKDAVPLDPDDLSATVSDYEKVVRCNYSYEERRAMVELTSHIKGIGAMMQRSETVIADALWEAIHAEVQDFVQNKLATMLRTTFKKKKDLSRILSDMRTIAADWMANTIRPESEQNALRRGGDDSTVVSFQPRPVAPTAAQ
;
A
#
# COMPACT_ATOMS: atom_id res chain seq x y z
N LYS A 1 -35.90 -0.42 -19.32
CA LYS A 1 -37.09 -1.14 -19.84
C LYS A 1 -37.86 -0.32 -20.86
N GLY A 2 -38.45 0.84 -20.53
CA GLY A 2 -39.35 1.58 -21.42
C GLY A 2 -38.85 1.81 -22.87
N THR A 3 -37.61 2.24 -23.05
CA THR A 3 -37.00 2.46 -24.37
C THR A 3 -36.40 1.20 -25.01
N PHE A 4 -36.02 0.20 -24.21
CA PHE A 4 -35.38 -1.02 -24.71
C PHE A 4 -36.39 -1.98 -25.35
N THR A 5 -37.57 -2.16 -24.75
CA THR A 5 -38.68 -2.93 -25.34
C THR A 5 -39.25 -2.30 -26.62
N GLN A 6 -39.01 -1.00 -26.83
CA GLN A 6 -39.43 -0.30 -28.04
C GLN A 6 -38.46 -0.54 -29.20
N VAL A 7 -37.16 -0.56 -28.90
CA VAL A 7 -36.07 -0.76 -29.88
C VAL A 7 -35.84 -2.25 -30.18
N SER A 8 -36.14 -3.16 -29.24
CA SER A 8 -35.96 -4.61 -29.40
C SER A 8 -36.96 -5.28 -30.35
N SER A 9 -37.98 -4.55 -30.84
CA SER A 9 -38.97 -5.05 -31.82
C SER A 9 -38.36 -5.47 -33.16
N GLN A 10 -37.11 -5.10 -33.43
CA GLN A 10 -36.36 -5.45 -34.64
C GLN A 10 -35.39 -6.64 -34.46
N TRP A 11 -35.25 -7.16 -33.24
CA TRP A 11 -34.27 -8.19 -32.90
C TRP A 11 -34.94 -9.57 -33.00
N GLN A 12 -34.22 -10.60 -33.45
CA GLN A 12 -34.74 -11.97 -33.40
C GLN A 12 -34.98 -12.35 -31.94
N ASP A 13 -36.26 -12.45 -31.58
CA ASP A 13 -36.73 -12.71 -30.22
C ASP A 13 -36.55 -14.20 -29.90
N THR A 14 -35.33 -14.59 -29.53
CA THR A 14 -35.00 -15.94 -29.08
C THR A 14 -35.17 -16.04 -27.57
N ASP A 15 -35.64 -17.19 -27.09
CA ASP A 15 -35.83 -17.42 -25.64
C ASP A 15 -34.52 -17.25 -24.85
N SER A 16 -33.37 -17.54 -25.47
CA SER A 16 -32.03 -17.28 -24.90
C SER A 16 -31.73 -15.79 -24.69
N MET A 17 -32.14 -14.91 -25.61
CA MET A 17 -31.94 -13.45 -25.44
C MET A 17 -32.86 -12.88 -24.35
N ARG A 18 -34.04 -13.47 -24.15
CA ARG A 18 -34.94 -13.10 -23.05
C ARG A 18 -34.35 -13.52 -21.70
N GLU A 19 -33.80 -14.73 -21.63
CA GLU A 19 -33.11 -15.24 -20.43
C GLU A 19 -31.92 -14.37 -20.03
N GLU A 20 -31.03 -14.04 -20.98
CA GLU A 20 -29.89 -13.13 -20.71
C GLU A 20 -30.33 -11.74 -20.23
N LEU A 21 -31.43 -11.22 -20.79
CA LEU A 21 -31.96 -9.91 -20.39
C LEU A 21 -32.55 -9.93 -18.98
N ASP A 22 -33.25 -11.01 -18.63
CA ASP A 22 -33.80 -11.22 -17.30
C ASP A 22 -32.67 -11.38 -16.28
N ASP A 23 -31.62 -12.14 -16.59
CA ASP A 23 -30.42 -12.28 -15.76
C ASP A 23 -29.70 -10.94 -15.54
N LEU A 24 -29.49 -10.17 -16.61
CA LEU A 24 -28.87 -8.85 -16.52
C LEU A 24 -29.70 -7.90 -15.65
N GLN A 25 -31.02 -7.97 -15.75
CA GLN A 25 -31.90 -7.17 -14.91
C GLN A 25 -31.80 -7.58 -13.44
N ILE A 26 -31.79 -8.88 -13.14
CA ILE A 26 -31.63 -9.37 -11.77
C ILE A 26 -30.27 -8.88 -11.22
N PHE A 27 -29.21 -8.98 -12.01
CA PHE A 27 -27.88 -8.51 -11.63
C PHE A 27 -27.85 -6.99 -11.34
N LEU A 28 -28.38 -6.15 -12.25
CA LEU A 28 -28.35 -4.70 -12.11
C LEU A 28 -29.31 -4.16 -11.02
N SER A 29 -30.38 -4.90 -10.71
CA SER A 29 -31.34 -4.53 -9.66
C SER A 29 -30.95 -5.03 -8.27
N THR A 30 -30.10 -6.05 -8.18
CA THR A 30 -29.62 -6.61 -6.92
C THR A 30 -28.47 -5.77 -6.37
N ARG A 31 -28.68 -5.13 -5.23
CA ARG A 31 -27.60 -4.42 -4.53
C ARG A 31 -26.55 -5.43 -4.07
N TRP A 32 -25.28 -5.09 -4.27
CA TRP A 32 -24.14 -5.92 -3.87
C TRP A 32 -24.07 -7.27 -4.59
N ALA A 33 -24.71 -7.43 -5.76
CA ALA A 33 -24.75 -8.69 -6.51
C ALA A 33 -23.37 -9.35 -6.67
N ILE A 34 -22.34 -8.57 -7.01
CA ILE A 34 -20.97 -9.06 -7.15
C ILE A 34 -20.44 -9.64 -5.84
N LEU A 35 -20.62 -8.93 -4.72
CA LEU A 35 -20.14 -9.37 -3.41
C LEU A 35 -20.86 -10.64 -2.94
N LEU A 36 -22.17 -10.69 -3.13
CA LEU A 36 -22.99 -11.87 -2.79
C LEU A 36 -22.58 -13.09 -3.62
N ASN A 37 -22.35 -12.90 -4.92
CA ASN A 37 -21.90 -14.00 -5.79
C ASN A 37 -20.49 -14.49 -5.40
N ILE A 38 -19.57 -13.57 -5.07
CA ILE A 38 -18.25 -13.93 -4.54
C ILE A 38 -18.40 -14.73 -3.25
N GLN A 39 -19.24 -14.28 -2.32
CA GLN A 39 -19.48 -14.98 -1.06
C GLN A 39 -19.95 -16.42 -1.29
N VAL A 40 -20.92 -16.63 -2.19
CA VAL A 40 -21.41 -17.97 -2.55
C VAL A 40 -20.29 -18.86 -3.08
N GLU A 41 -19.49 -18.37 -4.03
CA GLU A 41 -18.39 -19.16 -4.62
C GLU A 41 -17.26 -19.42 -3.61
N LEU A 42 -16.96 -18.46 -2.73
CA LEU A 42 -15.94 -18.61 -1.68
C LEU A 42 -16.29 -19.72 -0.68
N PHE A 43 -17.57 -19.89 -0.34
CA PHE A 43 -18.02 -20.97 0.55
C PHE A 43 -17.89 -22.38 -0.05
N ARG A 44 -17.68 -22.48 -1.37
CA ARG A 44 -17.43 -23.77 -2.04
C ARG A 44 -15.98 -24.22 -1.92
N VAL A 45 -15.08 -23.34 -1.47
CA VAL A 45 -13.65 -23.59 -1.36
C VAL A 45 -13.32 -24.02 0.08
N ASN A 46 -12.64 -25.17 0.20
CA ASN A 46 -12.16 -25.65 1.49
C ASN A 46 -11.09 -24.70 2.06
N ASN A 47 -11.11 -24.49 3.38
CA ASN A 47 -10.16 -23.66 4.13
C ASN A 47 -10.15 -22.16 3.74
N ILE A 48 -11.24 -21.64 3.18
CA ILE A 48 -11.33 -20.21 2.85
C ILE A 48 -11.18 -19.31 4.08
N GLU A 49 -11.63 -19.77 5.25
CA GLU A 49 -11.50 -19.07 6.52
C GLU A 49 -10.05 -18.80 6.91
N ASP A 50 -9.16 -19.77 6.70
CA ASP A 50 -7.73 -19.61 6.99
C ASP A 50 -7.10 -18.58 6.07
N ILE A 51 -7.49 -18.58 4.79
CA ILE A 51 -7.02 -17.59 3.80
C ILE A 51 -7.53 -16.19 4.19
N LEU A 52 -8.82 -16.05 4.48
CA LEU A 52 -9.41 -14.77 4.92
C LEU A 52 -8.75 -14.27 6.21
N GLN A 53 -8.51 -15.16 7.17
CA GLN A 53 -7.81 -14.82 8.40
C GLN A 53 -6.39 -14.31 8.11
N MET A 54 -5.62 -15.00 7.26
CA MET A 54 -4.27 -14.58 6.86
C MET A 54 -4.28 -13.21 6.17
N LEU A 55 -5.23 -12.98 5.26
CA LEU A 55 -5.36 -11.69 4.56
C LEU A 55 -5.76 -10.54 5.50
N ILE A 56 -6.68 -10.80 6.45
CA ILE A 56 -7.08 -9.79 7.44
C ILE A 56 -5.89 -9.46 8.35
N VAL A 57 -5.18 -10.47 8.85
CA VAL A 57 -3.99 -10.27 9.69
C VAL A 57 -2.93 -9.48 8.93
N PHE A 58 -2.65 -9.83 7.67
CA PHE A 58 -1.73 -9.09 6.81
C PHE A 58 -2.13 -7.62 6.68
N CYS A 59 -3.41 -7.32 6.42
CA CYS A 59 -3.88 -5.93 6.30
C CYS A 59 -3.72 -5.17 7.62
N VAL A 60 -4.11 -5.79 8.74
CA VAL A 60 -4.02 -5.17 10.07
C VAL A 60 -2.56 -4.89 10.46
N GLU A 61 -1.66 -5.86 10.28
CA GLU A 61 -0.24 -5.70 10.60
C GLU A 61 0.42 -4.65 9.70
N SER A 62 0.11 -4.66 8.39
CA SER A 62 0.62 -3.66 7.45
C SER A 62 0.18 -2.23 7.83
N LEU A 63 -1.06 -2.08 8.30
CA LEU A 63 -1.61 -0.79 8.75
C LEU A 63 -1.05 -0.32 10.09
N GLU A 64 -0.72 -1.24 11.00
CA GLU A 64 -0.16 -0.92 12.32
C GLU A 64 1.33 -0.57 12.25
N ILE A 65 2.09 -1.25 11.40
CA ILE A 65 3.54 -1.02 11.22
C ILE A 65 3.80 0.18 10.29
N ASP A 66 2.76 0.68 9.61
CA ASP A 66 2.87 1.72 8.57
C ASP A 66 3.82 1.30 7.44
N SER A 67 3.67 0.05 6.99
CA SER A 67 4.52 -0.54 5.95
C SER A 67 4.24 0.01 4.54
N ALA A 68 3.11 0.69 4.37
CA ALA A 68 2.71 1.32 3.11
C ALA A 68 3.44 2.66 2.92
N LEU A 69 4.26 2.77 1.88
CA LEU A 69 4.98 4.00 1.57
C LEU A 69 4.00 5.04 0.98
N LEU A 70 3.12 4.60 0.09
CA LEU A 70 2.20 5.45 -0.65
C LEU A 70 0.80 5.48 0.00
N PHE A 71 0.18 6.66 -0.02
CA PHE A 71 -1.19 6.84 0.45
C PHE A 71 -2.16 5.88 -0.25
N SER A 72 -1.98 5.63 -1.54
CA SER A 72 -2.83 4.71 -2.30
C SER A 72 -2.76 3.26 -1.78
N GLU A 73 -1.58 2.81 -1.35
CA GLU A 73 -1.38 1.47 -0.78
C GLU A 73 -2.07 1.37 0.58
N ARG A 74 -1.84 2.35 1.45
CA ARG A 74 -2.51 2.47 2.75
C ARG A 74 -4.02 2.51 2.58
N HIS A 75 -4.51 3.32 1.64
CA HIS A 75 -5.93 3.45 1.34
C HIS A 75 -6.51 2.16 0.75
N ALA A 76 -5.77 1.41 -0.06
CA ALA A 76 -6.19 0.12 -0.57
C ALA A 76 -6.40 -0.88 0.58
N LEU A 77 -5.45 -1.00 1.51
CA LEU A 77 -5.58 -1.85 2.69
C LEU A 77 -6.82 -1.48 3.53
N LEU A 78 -7.07 -0.18 3.72
CA LEU A 78 -8.24 0.33 4.44
C LEU A 78 -9.58 0.04 3.74
N ARG A 79 -9.61 -0.07 2.42
CA ARG A 79 -10.81 -0.45 1.66
C ARG A 79 -11.04 -1.96 1.62
N VAL A 80 -9.95 -2.73 1.52
CA VAL A 80 -10.00 -4.20 1.45
C VAL A 80 -10.38 -4.79 2.82
N LEU A 81 -9.86 -4.24 3.91
CA LEU A 81 -10.05 -4.76 5.25
C LEU A 81 -11.54 -4.92 5.66
N PRO A 82 -12.44 -3.92 5.50
CA PRO A 82 -13.86 -4.10 5.77
C PRO A 82 -14.52 -5.20 4.94
N VAL A 83 -14.15 -5.31 3.66
CA VAL A 83 -14.71 -6.33 2.75
C VAL A 83 -14.28 -7.72 3.22
N LEU A 84 -13.01 -7.91 3.57
CA LEU A 84 -12.51 -9.18 4.11
C LEU A 84 -13.20 -9.55 5.42
N VAL A 85 -13.42 -8.58 6.31
CA VAL A 85 -14.13 -8.81 7.58
C VAL A 85 -15.56 -9.24 7.30
N VAL A 86 -16.29 -8.56 6.40
CA VAL A 86 -17.66 -8.93 6.03
C VAL A 86 -17.70 -10.36 5.47
N LEU A 87 -16.76 -10.71 4.58
CA LEU A 87 -16.68 -12.06 4.02
C LEU A 87 -16.40 -13.10 5.11
N ALA A 88 -15.50 -12.82 6.05
CA ALA A 88 -15.18 -13.72 7.16
C ALA A 88 -16.30 -13.86 8.21
N THR A 89 -17.20 -12.87 8.33
CA THR A 89 -18.33 -12.89 9.29
C THR A 89 -19.63 -13.41 8.69
N SER A 90 -19.57 -14.02 7.51
CA SER A 90 -20.75 -14.53 6.80
C SER A 90 -21.46 -15.69 7.52
N SER A 91 -20.79 -16.35 8.46
CA SER A 91 -21.30 -17.42 9.33
C SER A 91 -21.08 -17.01 10.79
N GLU A 92 -22.13 -17.03 11.63
CA GLU A 92 -22.07 -16.55 13.02
C GLU A 92 -21.01 -17.29 13.87
N LYS A 93 -20.87 -18.61 13.69
CA LYS A 93 -19.97 -19.44 14.49
C LYS A 93 -18.49 -19.24 14.11
N GLU A 94 -18.22 -19.11 12.81
CA GLU A 94 -16.86 -18.97 12.27
C GLU A 94 -16.35 -17.53 12.40
N GLY A 95 -17.23 -16.55 12.18
CA GLY A 95 -16.94 -15.13 12.33
C GLY A 95 -16.47 -14.77 13.74
N ASP A 96 -17.15 -15.27 14.77
CA ASP A 96 -16.75 -15.07 16.16
C ASP A 96 -15.36 -15.63 16.47
N THR A 97 -15.01 -16.77 15.86
CA THR A 97 -13.72 -17.43 16.06
C THR A 97 -12.59 -16.61 15.42
N ILE A 98 -12.81 -16.11 14.20
CA ILE A 98 -11.87 -15.27 13.46
C ILE A 98 -11.68 -13.92 14.16
N LEU A 99 -12.76 -13.26 14.57
CA LEU A 99 -12.71 -11.95 15.26
C LEU A 99 -12.02 -12.04 16.63
N LYS A 100 -12.20 -13.14 17.37
CA LYS A 100 -11.46 -13.40 18.62
C LYS A 100 -9.96 -13.55 18.37
N LYS A 101 -9.55 -14.29 17.32
CA LYS A 101 -8.14 -14.47 16.95
C LYS A 101 -7.47 -13.15 16.55
N ILE A 102 -8.17 -12.29 15.80
CA ILE A 102 -7.63 -11.01 15.31
C ILE A 102 -7.58 -9.94 16.41
N LYS A 103 -8.40 -10.07 17.46
CA LYS A 103 -8.71 -9.04 18.47
C LYS A 103 -9.41 -7.84 17.84
N ILE A 104 -10.75 -7.82 17.94
CA ILE A 104 -11.58 -6.74 17.39
C ILE A 104 -11.17 -5.33 17.84
N SER A 105 -10.50 -5.19 18.99
CA SER A 105 -9.93 -3.92 19.45
C SER A 105 -8.91 -3.33 18.49
N ARG A 106 -8.09 -4.16 17.81
CA ARG A 106 -7.13 -3.70 16.79
C ARG A 106 -7.86 -3.09 15.59
N LEU A 107 -8.90 -3.77 15.10
CA LEU A 107 -9.75 -3.28 14.02
C LEU A 107 -10.42 -1.95 14.38
N ILE A 108 -11.02 -1.89 15.57
CA ILE A 108 -11.66 -0.67 16.08
C ILE A 108 -10.65 0.47 16.17
N ASN A 109 -9.44 0.22 16.66
CA ASN A 109 -8.40 1.23 16.77
C ASN A 109 -7.97 1.76 15.39
N ILE A 110 -7.83 0.90 14.38
CA ILE A 110 -7.49 1.31 13.00
C ILE A 110 -8.56 2.26 12.45
N PHE A 111 -9.84 1.92 12.55
CA PHE A 111 -10.92 2.76 12.04
C PHE A 111 -11.19 4.00 12.91
N LYS A 112 -10.96 3.93 14.22
CA LYS A 112 -11.01 5.12 15.11
C LYS A 112 -9.87 6.08 14.85
N LEU A 113 -8.64 5.59 14.66
CA LEU A 113 -7.48 6.42 14.32
C LEU A 113 -7.69 7.17 13.00
N LEU A 114 -8.34 6.54 12.01
CA LEU A 114 -8.76 7.23 10.78
C LEU A 114 -9.75 8.37 11.03
N LEU A 115 -10.73 8.15 11.90
CA LEU A 115 -11.74 9.17 12.22
C LEU A 115 -11.15 10.30 13.06
N LEU A 116 -10.20 10.02 13.95
CA LEU A 116 -9.61 10.96 14.91
C LEU A 116 -8.35 11.69 14.40
N LYS A 117 -7.53 11.10 13.53
CA LYS A 117 -6.32 11.74 13.00
C LYS A 117 -6.60 12.87 12.00
N SER A 118 -7.84 13.04 11.54
CA SER A 118 -8.25 14.27 10.84
C SER A 118 -8.12 15.54 11.70
N SER A 119 -7.93 15.38 13.02
CA SER A 119 -7.84 16.49 13.99
C SER A 119 -6.50 16.58 14.74
N GLN A 120 -5.52 15.70 14.48
CA GLN A 120 -4.25 15.72 15.22
C GLN A 120 -3.14 16.37 14.39
N SER A 121 -2.62 17.46 14.95
CA SER A 121 -1.50 18.26 14.47
C SER A 121 -0.30 17.43 14.05
N ILE A 122 0.43 17.95 13.07
CA ILE A 122 1.75 17.53 12.61
C ILE A 122 2.61 17.11 13.82
N ASP A 123 2.72 15.80 14.07
CA ASP A 123 3.72 15.26 14.99
C ASP A 123 5.10 15.57 14.39
N LEU A 124 5.68 16.66 14.88
CA LEU A 124 6.99 17.19 14.52
C LEU A 124 8.14 16.52 15.30
N GLU A 125 7.83 15.53 16.12
CA GLU A 125 8.81 14.82 16.93
C GLU A 125 9.02 13.40 16.44
N ARG A 126 9.86 13.23 15.41
CA ARG A 126 10.54 11.96 15.20
C ARG A 126 11.95 12.13 14.66
N ASN A 127 12.91 11.88 15.56
CA ASN A 127 14.27 11.41 15.35
C ASN A 127 15.30 12.33 14.68
N ARG A 128 15.98 13.15 15.51
CA ARG A 128 17.37 13.51 15.25
C ARG A 128 18.29 12.35 15.63
N GLU A 129 18.49 11.45 14.67
CA GLU A 129 19.78 10.80 14.48
C GLU A 129 19.98 10.62 12.98
N VAL A 130 20.29 11.73 12.31
CA VAL A 130 20.54 11.75 10.87
C VAL A 130 21.91 11.11 10.63
N LYS A 131 21.94 9.78 10.50
CA LYS A 131 22.89 9.18 9.57
C LYS A 131 22.37 9.51 8.17
N CYS A 132 22.93 10.55 7.55
CA CYS A 132 22.65 10.95 6.17
C CYS A 132 23.04 9.83 5.18
N ASN A 133 22.26 8.75 5.08
CA ASN A 133 22.26 7.94 3.87
C ASN A 133 21.24 8.59 2.92
N LEU A 134 21.67 8.89 1.70
CA LEU A 134 20.86 9.44 0.63
C LEU A 134 19.54 8.67 0.44
N TYR A 135 19.59 7.34 0.64
CA TYR A 135 18.42 6.47 0.68
C TYR A 135 17.34 6.95 1.66
N GLY A 136 17.72 7.29 2.90
CA GLY A 136 16.79 7.76 3.92
C GLY A 136 16.10 9.07 3.54
N MET A 137 16.84 10.01 2.96
CA MET A 137 16.27 11.29 2.51
C MET A 137 15.26 11.10 1.37
N VAL A 138 15.55 10.19 0.43
CA VAL A 138 14.63 9.87 -0.67
C VAL A 138 13.34 9.25 -0.13
N VAL A 139 13.48 8.27 0.77
CA VAL A 139 12.33 7.62 1.42
C VAL A 139 11.50 8.63 2.20
N GLU A 140 12.12 9.49 3.02
CA GLU A 140 11.43 10.56 3.75
C GLU A 140 10.71 11.53 2.81
N GLY A 141 11.33 11.89 1.68
CA GLY A 141 10.70 12.71 0.65
C GLY A 141 9.41 12.10 0.11
N PHE A 142 9.45 10.81 -0.24
CA PHE A 142 8.26 10.07 -0.68
C PHE A 142 7.20 9.96 0.42
N GLN A 143 7.60 9.71 1.67
CA GLN A 143 6.68 9.65 2.82
C GLN A 143 5.98 11.00 3.06
N ILE A 144 6.70 12.12 2.96
CA ILE A 144 6.11 13.46 3.11
C ILE A 144 5.11 13.73 1.99
N LEU A 145 5.49 13.47 0.73
CA LEU A 145 4.58 13.64 -0.42
C LEU A 145 3.33 12.77 -0.26
N SER A 146 3.53 11.49 0.06
CA SER A 146 2.47 10.52 0.31
C SER A 146 1.50 10.99 1.38
N ARG A 147 2.01 11.46 2.53
CA ARG A 147 1.21 11.99 3.64
C ARG A 147 0.39 13.21 3.23
N TRP A 148 1.01 14.17 2.54
CA TRP A 148 0.31 15.39 2.10
C TRP A 148 -0.75 15.12 1.04
N ILE A 149 -0.47 14.23 0.08
CA ILE A 149 -1.47 13.74 -0.87
C ILE A 149 -2.63 13.07 -0.11
N GLY A 150 -2.31 12.26 0.90
CA GLY A 150 -3.30 11.64 1.76
C GLY A 150 -4.20 12.65 2.46
N HIS A 151 -3.65 13.69 3.09
CA HIS A 151 -4.44 14.74 3.73
C HIS A 151 -5.39 15.46 2.77
N VAL A 152 -4.94 15.76 1.56
CA VAL A 152 -5.79 16.36 0.52
C VAL A 152 -6.97 15.43 0.19
N TRP A 153 -6.71 14.15 -0.07
CA TRP A 153 -7.75 13.17 -0.38
C TRP A 153 -8.70 12.90 0.78
N GLU A 154 -8.17 12.76 1.99
CA GLU A 154 -8.94 12.53 3.21
C GLU A 154 -9.86 13.70 3.52
N GLN A 155 -9.37 14.95 3.41
CA GLN A 155 -10.20 16.14 3.57
C GLN A 155 -11.31 16.19 2.52
N CYS A 156 -10.97 15.92 1.25
CA CYS A 156 -11.95 15.83 0.18
C CYS A 156 -13.03 14.77 0.46
N ALA A 157 -12.66 13.56 0.83
CA ALA A 157 -13.60 12.48 1.14
C ALA A 157 -14.46 12.79 2.39
N TRP A 158 -13.85 13.38 3.41
CA TRP A 158 -14.52 13.77 4.65
C TRP A 158 -15.60 14.83 4.41
N LYS A 159 -15.29 15.84 3.58
CA LYS A 159 -16.23 16.88 3.16
C LYS A 159 -17.28 16.32 2.21
N PHE A 160 -16.89 15.47 1.27
CA PHE A 160 -17.81 14.85 0.32
C PHE A 160 -18.91 14.02 1.01
N SER A 161 -18.55 13.32 2.09
CA SER A 161 -19.49 12.54 2.90
C SER A 161 -20.39 13.37 3.83
N ARG A 162 -20.16 14.68 3.96
CA ARG A 162 -20.88 15.58 4.88
C ARG A 162 -21.30 16.87 4.17
N PRO A 163 -22.48 16.88 3.53
CA PRO A 163 -23.02 18.08 2.89
C PRO A 163 -23.09 19.27 3.84
N SER A 164 -22.73 20.45 3.33
CA SER A 164 -22.86 21.71 4.06
C SER A 164 -24.32 22.00 4.40
N LYS A 165 -24.58 22.33 5.67
CA LYS A 165 -25.92 22.66 6.18
C LYS A 165 -26.31 24.11 5.86
N ASP A 166 -25.31 24.99 5.78
CA ASP A 166 -25.47 26.43 5.59
C ASP A 166 -25.22 26.83 4.13
N ALA A 167 -25.63 25.97 3.19
CA ALA A 167 -25.32 26.16 1.79
C ALA A 167 -26.18 27.29 1.19
N VAL A 168 -25.50 28.37 0.76
CA VAL A 168 -26.13 29.54 0.16
C VAL A 168 -26.00 29.47 -1.37
N PRO A 169 -27.04 29.84 -2.16
CA PRO A 169 -26.95 29.97 -3.60
C PRO A 169 -25.80 30.87 -4.06
N LEU A 170 -25.25 30.61 -5.25
CA LEU A 170 -24.21 31.44 -5.85
C LEU A 170 -24.68 32.87 -6.10
N ASP A 171 -25.92 32.99 -6.55
CA ASP A 171 -26.58 34.25 -6.83
C ASP A 171 -27.74 34.44 -5.84
N PRO A 172 -27.59 35.30 -4.82
CA PRO A 172 -28.64 35.53 -3.83
C PRO A 172 -29.87 36.24 -4.41
N ASP A 173 -29.76 36.85 -5.60
CA ASP A 173 -30.88 37.50 -6.29
C ASP A 173 -31.77 36.49 -7.04
N ASP A 174 -31.27 35.29 -7.31
CA ASP A 174 -32.07 34.18 -7.84
C ASP A 174 -32.74 33.39 -6.71
N LEU A 175 -33.87 33.91 -6.23
CA LEU A 175 -34.72 33.32 -5.19
C LEU A 175 -35.24 31.90 -5.54
N SER A 176 -35.09 31.44 -6.80
CA SER A 176 -35.48 30.10 -7.25
C SER A 176 -34.30 29.10 -7.26
N ALA A 177 -33.06 29.56 -7.08
CA ALA A 177 -31.88 28.71 -7.16
C ALA A 177 -31.81 27.77 -5.95
N THR A 178 -32.15 26.50 -6.16
CA THR A 178 -31.91 25.45 -5.17
C THR A 178 -30.47 24.96 -5.30
N VAL A 179 -29.73 24.93 -4.18
CA VAL A 179 -28.34 24.45 -4.17
C VAL A 179 -28.33 22.94 -4.40
N SER A 180 -27.60 22.51 -5.43
CA SER A 180 -27.45 21.09 -5.76
C SER A 180 -26.73 20.33 -4.65
N ASP A 181 -27.03 19.04 -4.47
CA ASP A 181 -26.35 18.21 -3.48
C ASP A 181 -24.84 18.12 -3.74
N TYR A 182 -24.40 18.16 -5.00
CA TYR A 182 -22.98 18.24 -5.35
C TYR A 182 -22.35 19.56 -4.88
N GLU A 183 -23.08 20.66 -5.03
CA GLU A 183 -22.63 21.99 -4.64
C GLU A 183 -22.51 22.13 -3.11
N LYS A 184 -23.42 21.50 -2.36
CA LYS A 184 -23.36 21.42 -0.89
C LYS A 184 -22.12 20.72 -0.37
N VAL A 185 -21.61 19.70 -1.08
CA VAL A 185 -20.45 18.91 -0.65
C VAL A 185 -19.11 19.43 -1.19
N VAL A 186 -19.14 20.22 -2.28
CA VAL A 186 -17.94 20.80 -2.90
C VAL A 186 -17.87 22.30 -2.68
N ARG A 187 -18.68 23.11 -3.36
CA ARG A 187 -18.50 24.58 -3.35
C ARG A 187 -18.78 25.19 -1.98
N CYS A 188 -19.88 24.79 -1.35
CA CYS A 188 -20.36 25.39 -0.11
C CYS A 188 -19.72 24.79 1.15
N ASN A 189 -18.86 23.78 1.00
CA ASN A 189 -18.33 23.01 2.13
C ASN A 189 -16.92 23.43 2.55
N TYR A 190 -16.31 24.38 1.85
CA TYR A 190 -14.97 24.87 2.16
C TYR A 190 -14.98 26.37 2.43
N SER A 191 -14.40 26.76 3.56
CA SER A 191 -14.12 28.17 3.84
C SER A 191 -13.07 28.74 2.88
N TYR A 192 -12.86 30.05 2.90
CA TYR A 192 -11.78 30.68 2.14
C TYR A 192 -10.40 30.17 2.61
N GLU A 193 -10.21 30.07 3.92
CA GLU A 193 -8.99 29.60 4.57
C GLU A 193 -8.71 28.13 4.21
N GLU A 194 -9.73 27.27 4.25
CA GLU A 194 -9.59 25.86 3.87
C GLU A 194 -9.20 25.72 2.39
N ARG A 195 -9.84 26.48 1.48
CA ARG A 195 -9.48 26.49 0.05
C ARG A 195 -8.05 26.97 -0.17
N ARG A 196 -7.65 28.04 0.50
CA ARG A 196 -6.30 28.57 0.43
C ARG A 196 -5.27 27.55 0.93
N ALA A 197 -5.50 26.94 2.08
CA ALA A 197 -4.63 25.91 2.64
C ALA A 197 -4.50 24.69 1.72
N MET A 198 -5.60 24.25 1.10
CA MET A 198 -5.59 23.16 0.12
C MET A 198 -4.76 23.49 -1.12
N VAL A 199 -4.84 24.73 -1.62
CA VAL A 199 -4.03 25.20 -2.75
C VAL A 199 -2.55 25.31 -2.38
N GLU A 200 -2.23 25.86 -1.20
CA GLU A 200 -0.86 25.94 -0.69
C GLU A 200 -0.25 24.55 -0.52
N LEU A 201 -0.97 23.61 0.10
CA LEU A 201 -0.52 22.23 0.27
C LEU A 201 -0.30 21.53 -1.08
N THR A 202 -1.22 21.69 -2.03
CA THR A 202 -1.07 21.16 -3.40
C THR A 202 0.16 21.75 -4.10
N SER A 203 0.44 23.03 -3.86
CA SER A 203 1.61 23.71 -4.42
C SER A 203 2.90 23.17 -3.80
N HIS A 204 2.94 22.93 -2.50
CA HIS A 204 4.09 22.30 -1.83
C HIS A 204 4.34 20.87 -2.33
N ILE A 205 3.28 20.07 -2.51
CA ILE A 205 3.38 18.72 -3.09
C ILE A 205 4.04 18.79 -4.47
N LYS A 206 3.55 19.67 -5.35
CA LYS A 206 4.12 19.84 -6.70
C LYS A 206 5.56 20.35 -6.66
N GLY A 207 5.86 21.29 -5.75
CA GLY A 207 7.20 21.86 -5.59
C GLY A 207 8.24 20.83 -5.18
N ILE A 208 7.97 20.06 -4.11
CA ILE A 208 8.85 19.00 -3.64
C ILE A 208 8.96 17.88 -4.68
N GLY A 209 7.84 17.46 -5.27
CA GLY A 209 7.84 16.43 -6.33
C GLY A 209 8.75 16.82 -7.50
N ALA A 210 8.67 18.07 -7.96
CA ALA A 210 9.53 18.58 -9.03
C ALA A 210 11.01 18.67 -8.60
N MET A 211 11.30 19.01 -7.33
CA MET A 211 12.67 19.00 -6.81
C MET A 211 13.25 17.58 -6.78
N MET A 212 12.50 16.60 -6.30
CA MET A 212 12.92 15.19 -6.26
C MET A 212 13.19 14.66 -7.67
N GLN A 213 12.31 14.96 -8.63
CA GLN A 213 12.48 14.55 -10.03
C GLN A 213 13.73 15.17 -10.68
N ARG A 214 14.05 16.44 -10.40
CA ARG A 214 15.28 17.07 -10.91
C ARG A 214 16.56 16.45 -10.33
N SER A 215 16.49 15.95 -9.11
CA SER A 215 17.62 15.32 -8.42
C SER A 215 17.76 13.82 -8.73
N GLU A 216 16.81 13.20 -9.45
CA GLU A 216 16.77 11.77 -9.72
C GLU A 216 18.09 11.24 -10.30
N THR A 217 18.61 11.89 -11.35
CA THR A 217 19.84 11.45 -12.03
C THR A 217 21.08 11.52 -11.15
N VAL A 218 21.16 12.52 -10.27
CA VAL A 218 22.29 12.71 -9.34
C VAL A 218 22.23 11.69 -8.20
N ILE A 219 21.03 11.31 -7.80
CA ILE A 219 20.78 10.45 -6.65
C ILE A 219 20.80 8.96 -7.02
N ALA A 220 20.40 8.62 -8.24
CA ALA A 220 20.20 7.24 -8.68
C ALA A 220 21.42 6.34 -8.43
N ASP A 221 22.62 6.75 -8.86
CA ASP A 221 23.82 5.92 -8.71
C ASP A 221 24.17 5.65 -7.24
N ALA A 222 24.15 6.69 -6.41
CA ALA A 222 24.41 6.56 -4.98
C ALA A 222 23.31 5.76 -4.24
N LEU A 223 22.06 5.85 -4.70
CA LEU A 223 20.97 5.03 -4.20
C LEU A 223 21.18 3.55 -4.54
N TRP A 224 21.57 3.27 -5.79
CA TRP A 224 21.87 1.90 -6.23
C TRP A 224 23.07 1.30 -5.52
N GLU A 225 24.13 2.08 -5.30
CA GLU A 225 25.27 1.65 -4.49
C GLU A 225 24.87 1.32 -3.05
N ALA A 226 24.02 2.15 -2.43
CA ALA A 226 23.54 1.89 -1.08
C ALA A 226 22.71 0.59 -1.00
N ILE A 227 21.76 0.40 -1.93
CA ILE A 227 20.93 -0.80 -2.00
C ILE A 227 21.79 -2.04 -2.27
N HIS A 228 22.70 -1.96 -3.24
CA HIS A 228 23.63 -3.04 -3.56
C HIS A 228 24.48 -3.40 -2.34
N ALA A 229 25.01 -2.40 -1.62
CA ALA A 229 25.82 -2.63 -0.44
C ALA A 229 25.04 -3.35 0.67
N GLU A 230 23.80 -2.95 0.92
CA GLU A 230 22.96 -3.59 1.94
C GLU A 230 22.59 -5.03 1.57
N VAL A 231 22.23 -5.27 0.31
CA VAL A 231 21.93 -6.62 -0.21
C VAL A 231 23.18 -7.50 -0.13
N GLN A 232 24.34 -7.02 -0.57
CA GLN A 232 25.57 -7.82 -0.55
C GLN A 232 26.05 -8.09 0.88
N ASP A 233 25.93 -7.16 1.82
CA ASP A 233 26.23 -7.43 3.23
C ASP A 233 25.30 -8.51 3.80
N PHE A 234 24.00 -8.41 3.52
CA PHE A 234 23.05 -9.41 3.96
C PHE A 234 23.38 -10.80 3.39
N VAL A 235 23.56 -10.89 2.07
CA VAL A 235 23.72 -12.17 1.38
C VAL A 235 25.10 -12.77 1.62
N GLN A 236 26.18 -11.99 1.53
CA GLN A 236 27.54 -12.50 1.66
C GLN A 236 27.96 -12.72 3.12
N ASN A 237 27.57 -11.81 4.04
CA ASN A 237 27.99 -11.86 5.44
C ASN A 237 26.90 -12.44 6.36
N LYS A 238 25.71 -11.83 6.43
CA LYS A 238 24.68 -12.25 7.41
C LYS A 238 24.17 -13.67 7.16
N LEU A 239 23.89 -14.03 5.90
CA LEU A 239 23.50 -15.39 5.54
C LEU A 239 24.64 -16.40 5.73
N ALA A 240 25.92 -16.00 5.56
CA ALA A 240 27.05 -16.90 5.86
C ALA A 240 27.06 -17.28 7.34
N THR A 241 26.91 -16.29 8.21
CA THR A 241 26.83 -16.51 9.65
C THR A 241 25.65 -17.41 10.00
N MET A 242 24.48 -17.15 9.43
CA MET A 242 23.28 -17.97 9.65
C MET A 242 23.49 -19.42 9.20
N LEU A 243 24.15 -19.64 8.05
CA LEU A 243 24.46 -20.96 7.52
C LEU A 243 25.43 -21.72 8.43
N ARG A 244 26.47 -21.05 8.96
CA ARG A 244 27.42 -21.64 9.92
C ARG A 244 26.74 -22.03 11.23
N THR A 245 25.77 -21.23 11.70
CA THR A 245 25.03 -21.51 12.93
C THR A 245 23.86 -22.47 12.75
N THR A 246 23.46 -22.77 11.51
CA THR A 246 22.35 -23.68 11.24
C THR A 246 22.78 -25.11 11.52
N PHE A 247 22.09 -25.79 12.43
CA PHE A 247 22.38 -27.18 12.78
C PHE A 247 22.30 -28.09 11.54
N LYS A 248 23.27 -29.01 11.41
CA LYS A 248 23.33 -30.04 10.33
C LYS A 248 22.03 -30.84 10.13
N LYS A 249 21.13 -30.85 11.12
CA LYS A 249 19.83 -31.54 11.07
C LYS A 249 18.76 -30.78 10.26
N LYS A 250 18.89 -29.47 10.03
CA LYS A 250 17.92 -28.66 9.26
C LYS A 250 18.35 -28.48 7.80
N LYS A 251 18.44 -29.59 7.06
CA LYS A 251 18.91 -29.61 5.66
C LYS A 251 18.14 -28.65 4.76
N ASP A 252 16.82 -28.56 4.91
CA ASP A 252 15.99 -27.68 4.07
C ASP A 252 16.29 -26.20 4.31
N LEU A 253 16.47 -25.79 5.56
CA LEU A 253 16.84 -24.41 5.90
C LEU A 253 18.23 -24.08 5.36
N SER A 254 19.21 -24.97 5.53
CA SER A 254 20.55 -24.79 4.94
C SER A 254 20.51 -24.67 3.42
N ARG A 255 19.65 -25.45 2.75
CA ARG A 255 19.43 -25.35 1.30
C ARG A 255 18.87 -23.99 0.92
N ILE A 256 17.80 -23.52 1.57
CA ILE A 256 17.19 -22.20 1.29
C ILE A 256 18.22 -21.06 1.46
N LEU A 257 19.00 -21.08 2.53
CA LEU A 257 20.04 -20.06 2.77
C LEU A 257 21.14 -20.09 1.69
N SER A 258 21.48 -21.29 1.18
CA SER A 258 22.43 -21.45 0.08
C SER A 258 21.86 -20.97 -1.25
N ASP A 259 20.59 -21.24 -1.52
CA ASP A 259 19.90 -20.83 -2.75
C ASP A 259 19.79 -19.31 -2.82
N MET A 260 19.41 -18.65 -1.71
CA MET A 260 19.40 -17.18 -1.59
C MET A 260 20.77 -16.56 -1.91
N ARG A 261 21.85 -17.19 -1.42
CA ARG A 261 23.22 -16.77 -1.72
C ARG A 261 23.58 -16.97 -3.19
N THR A 262 23.09 -18.02 -3.81
CA THR A 262 23.38 -18.32 -5.22
C THR A 262 22.68 -17.33 -6.16
N ILE A 263 21.46 -16.91 -5.81
CA ILE A 263 20.64 -16.01 -6.62
C ILE A 263 21.11 -14.54 -6.54
N ALA A 264 21.52 -14.09 -5.35
CA ALA A 264 21.73 -12.66 -5.08
C ALA A 264 23.19 -12.25 -4.79
N ALA A 265 24.09 -13.20 -4.45
CA ALA A 265 25.47 -12.84 -4.14
C ALA A 265 26.26 -12.51 -5.40
N ASP A 266 26.79 -11.30 -5.47
CA ASP A 266 27.73 -10.92 -6.49
C ASP A 266 29.18 -11.17 -6.03
N TRP A 267 29.68 -12.36 -6.33
CA TRP A 267 31.06 -12.73 -6.03
C TRP A 267 32.08 -11.98 -6.91
N MET A 268 31.66 -11.42 -8.05
CA MET A 268 32.53 -10.66 -8.95
C MET A 268 32.88 -9.26 -8.42
N ALA A 269 32.05 -8.64 -7.57
CA ALA A 269 32.46 -7.44 -6.82
C ALA A 269 33.67 -7.68 -5.91
N ASN A 270 33.98 -8.94 -5.58
CA ASN A 270 35.14 -9.29 -4.73
C ASN A 270 36.45 -9.40 -5.53
N THR A 271 36.37 -9.54 -6.87
CA THR A 271 37.54 -9.76 -7.73
C THR A 271 38.13 -8.47 -8.31
N ILE A 272 37.43 -7.33 -8.20
CA ILE A 272 37.89 -6.01 -8.70
C ILE A 272 38.97 -5.37 -7.80
N ARG A 273 39.41 -6.08 -6.75
CA ARG A 273 40.50 -5.60 -5.87
C ARG A 273 41.84 -5.45 -6.61
N PRO A 274 42.61 -4.39 -6.36
CA PRO A 274 44.02 -4.36 -6.72
C PRO A 274 44.76 -5.50 -5.99
N GLU A 275 45.66 -6.20 -6.70
CA GLU A 275 46.34 -7.43 -6.26
C GLU A 275 47.03 -7.32 -4.87
N SER A 276 47.37 -6.09 -4.44
CA SER A 276 47.96 -5.78 -3.15
C SER A 276 47.07 -6.15 -1.95
N GLU A 277 45.74 -6.05 -2.07
CA GLU A 277 44.81 -6.35 -0.96
C GLU A 277 44.39 -7.82 -0.90
N GLN A 278 44.37 -8.52 -2.05
CA GLN A 278 44.09 -9.96 -2.09
C GLN A 278 45.14 -10.78 -1.34
N ASN A 279 46.40 -10.33 -1.35
CA ASN A 279 47.51 -10.98 -0.65
C ASN A 279 47.53 -10.73 0.87
N ALA A 280 46.89 -9.66 1.35
CA ALA A 280 46.80 -9.36 2.78
C ALA A 280 45.81 -10.29 3.51
N LEU A 281 44.66 -10.61 2.89
CA LEU A 281 43.69 -11.55 3.46
C LEU A 281 44.18 -13.01 3.42
N ARG A 282 44.93 -13.40 2.38
CA ARG A 282 45.50 -14.76 2.28
C ARG A 282 46.56 -15.08 3.33
N ARG A 283 47.14 -14.08 4.01
CA ARG A 283 48.08 -14.26 5.12
C ARG A 283 47.43 -14.29 6.50
N GLY A 284 46.16 -13.90 6.64
CA GLY A 284 45.42 -13.95 7.89
C GLY A 284 44.54 -15.20 7.96
N GLY A 285 45.08 -16.31 8.44
CA GLY A 285 44.27 -17.47 8.79
C GLY A 285 43.43 -17.16 10.03
N ASP A 286 42.16 -16.82 9.85
CA ASP A 286 41.15 -17.00 10.90
C ASP A 286 39.72 -17.02 10.32
N ASP A 287 38.89 -17.92 10.84
CA ASP A 287 37.61 -18.41 10.29
C ASP A 287 36.43 -17.40 10.46
N SER A 288 36.75 -16.11 10.58
CA SER A 288 35.82 -15.03 10.96
C SER A 288 35.92 -13.76 10.11
N THR A 289 36.72 -13.76 9.05
CA THR A 289 36.84 -12.57 8.18
C THR A 289 35.54 -12.25 7.47
N VAL A 290 34.95 -11.09 7.79
CA VAL A 290 33.85 -10.47 7.05
C VAL A 290 34.27 -10.34 5.58
N VAL A 291 33.42 -10.80 4.67
CA VAL A 291 33.67 -10.66 3.22
C VAL A 291 33.47 -9.19 2.88
N SER A 292 34.56 -8.50 2.56
CA SER A 292 34.54 -7.14 2.05
C SER A 292 34.38 -7.17 0.53
N PHE A 293 33.42 -6.38 0.03
CA PHE A 293 33.04 -6.22 -1.37
C PHE A 293 33.04 -4.72 -1.73
N GLN A 294 33.12 -4.38 -3.02
CA GLN A 294 32.90 -3.02 -3.50
C GLN A 294 31.42 -2.82 -3.90
N PRO A 295 30.72 -1.80 -3.36
CA PRO A 295 29.39 -1.42 -3.85
C PRO A 295 29.43 -1.06 -5.33
N ARG A 296 28.36 -1.38 -6.06
CA ARG A 296 28.19 -1.02 -7.47
C ARG A 296 26.88 -0.26 -7.65
N PRO A 297 26.80 0.70 -8.59
CA PRO A 297 25.57 1.44 -8.88
C PRO A 297 24.60 0.59 -9.70
N VAL A 298 24.21 -0.58 -9.18
CA VAL A 298 23.34 -1.54 -9.85
C VAL A 298 22.30 -2.07 -8.87
N ALA A 299 21.04 -1.83 -9.18
CA ALA A 299 19.92 -2.38 -8.44
C ALA A 299 19.84 -3.92 -8.60
N PRO A 300 19.37 -4.66 -7.57
CA PRO A 300 18.89 -6.02 -7.79
C PRO A 300 17.72 -6.01 -8.77
N THR A 301 17.59 -7.09 -9.55
CA THR A 301 16.43 -7.24 -10.45
C THR A 301 15.17 -7.52 -9.63
N ALA A 302 13.98 -7.24 -10.19
CA ALA A 302 12.71 -7.52 -9.51
C ALA A 302 12.47 -9.01 -9.20
N ALA A 303 13.20 -9.93 -9.86
CA ALA A 303 13.12 -11.36 -9.63
C ALA A 303 14.08 -11.85 -8.52
N GLN A 304 15.10 -11.06 -8.19
CA GLN A 304 16.07 -11.32 -7.12
C GLN A 304 15.54 -10.79 -5.78
#